data_AF-A0A0R3T603-F1
#
_entry.id   AF-A0A0R3T603-F1
#
_cell.length_a   1.000
_cell.length_b   1.000
_cell.length_c   1.000
_cell.angle_alpha   90.00
_cell.angle_beta   90.00
_cell.angle_gamma   90.00
#
_symmetry.space_group_name_H-M   'P 1'
#
loop_
_entity.id
_entity.type
_entity.pdbx_description
1 polymer ?
#
loop_
_entity_poly.entity_id
_entity_poly.type
_entity_poly.pdbx_seq_one_letter_code
_entity_poly.pdbx_strand_id
1 'polypeptide(L)'
;MATFTGYFIGAFNASVVFLPALLSGRSVYTSGIKAIRYVSLGLGAGALHATASYATAKALNADHSVFAHAVGGAAAGYLVRFKAPLAPRMNMILLFALSSLLIKQIELIRPEFADKNIGHCIGPVPNAYISLNHRYMNKNWRKEEEDLEKFV
;
A
#
# COMPACT_ATOMS: atom_id res chain seq x y z
N MET A 1 5.05 -2.66 -1.29
CA MET A 1 4.30 -1.65 -0.50
C MET A 1 2.94 -2.15 -0.03
N ALA A 2 2.05 -2.64 -0.91
CA ALA A 2 0.68 -3.04 -0.52
C ALA A 2 0.60 -4.04 0.65
N THR A 3 1.44 -5.08 0.71
CA THR A 3 1.49 -6.03 1.83
C THR A 3 1.88 -5.37 3.16
N PHE A 4 2.82 -4.43 3.14
CA PHE A 4 3.25 -3.68 4.32
C PHE A 4 2.15 -2.73 4.81
N THR A 5 1.48 -2.03 3.89
CA THR A 5 0.31 -1.21 4.21
C THR A 5 -0.82 -2.05 4.79
N GLY A 6 -1.09 -3.22 4.21
CA GLY A 6 -2.07 -4.16 4.71
C GLY A 6 -1.74 -4.66 6.13
N TYR A 7 -0.48 -4.96 6.40
CA TYR A 7 0.00 -5.28 7.75
C TYR A 7 -0.24 -4.13 8.73
N PHE A 8 0.11 -2.89 8.36
CA PHE A 8 -0.03 -1.73 9.25
C PHE A 8 -1.50 -1.47 9.62
N ILE A 9 -2.41 -1.53 8.64
CA ILE A 9 -3.85 -1.39 8.89
C ILE A 9 -4.39 -2.54 9.74
N GLY A 10 -3.94 -3.78 9.48
CA GLY A 10 -4.29 -4.95 10.28
C GLY A 10 -3.83 -4.82 11.73
N ALA A 11 -2.59 -4.36 11.94
CA ALA A 11 -2.01 -4.10 13.25
C ALA A 11 -2.75 -2.99 14.01
N PHE A 12 -3.09 -1.89 13.34
CA PHE A 12 -3.88 -0.82 13.95
C PHE A 12 -5.24 -1.32 14.45
N ASN A 13 -5.99 -2.05 13.61
CA ASN A 13 -7.28 -2.63 13.99
C ASN A 13 -7.14 -3.67 15.12
N ALA A 14 -6.05 -4.44 15.11
CA ALA A 14 -5.72 -5.37 16.18
C ALA A 14 -5.48 -4.64 17.51
N SER A 15 -4.74 -3.52 17.50
CA SER A 15 -4.49 -2.69 18.68
C SER A 15 -5.79 -2.11 19.25
N VAL A 16 -6.69 -1.61 18.41
CA VAL A 16 -7.99 -1.05 18.84
C VAL A 16 -8.83 -2.08 19.60
N VAL A 17 -8.74 -3.37 19.24
CA VAL A 17 -9.51 -4.43 19.91
C VAL A 17 -8.77 -5.06 21.09
N PHE A 18 -7.44 -5.19 21.01
CA PHE A 18 -6.66 -5.88 22.03
C PHE A 18 -6.27 -4.98 23.20
N LEU A 19 -5.92 -3.71 22.95
CA LEU A 19 -5.44 -2.81 23.98
C LEU A 19 -6.48 -2.58 25.10
N PRO A 20 -7.77 -2.33 24.82
CA PRO A 20 -8.77 -2.20 25.88
C PRO A 20 -8.96 -3.50 26.68
N ALA A 21 -8.88 -4.65 26.02
CA ALA A 21 -8.99 -5.96 26.67
C ALA A 21 -7.81 -6.22 27.61
N LEU A 22 -6.60 -5.85 27.18
CA LEU A 22 -5.39 -5.94 27.98
C LEU A 22 -5.46 -5.03 29.21
N LEU A 23 -5.83 -3.76 29.03
CA LEU A 23 -5.92 -2.76 30.11
C LEU A 23 -7.01 -3.09 31.14
N SER A 24 -8.13 -3.68 30.70
CA SER A 24 -9.22 -4.07 31.58
C SER A 24 -9.06 -5.47 32.21
N GLY A 25 -8.09 -6.26 31.74
CA GLY A 25 -7.92 -7.66 32.12
C GLY A 25 -9.07 -8.59 31.67
N ARG A 26 -10.05 -8.08 30.92
CA ARG A 26 -11.25 -8.83 30.52
C ARG A 26 -11.14 -9.32 29.09
N SER A 27 -11.53 -10.57 28.86
CA SER A 27 -11.62 -11.17 27.52
C SER A 27 -10.31 -11.15 26.71
N VAL A 28 -9.15 -11.10 27.38
CA VAL A 28 -7.81 -10.98 26.74
C VAL A 28 -7.60 -12.05 25.67
N TYR A 29 -7.89 -13.32 25.98
CA TYR A 29 -7.72 -14.42 25.04
C TYR A 29 -8.59 -14.27 23.78
N THR A 30 -9.89 -14.00 23.95
CA THR A 30 -10.82 -13.82 22.83
C THR A 30 -10.46 -12.61 21.97
N SER A 31 -10.05 -11.50 22.59
CA SER A 31 -9.58 -10.31 21.89
C SER A 31 -8.24 -10.55 21.19
N GLY A 32 -7.35 -11.36 21.75
CA GLY A 32 -6.09 -11.79 21.13
C GLY A 32 -6.33 -12.59 19.84
N ILE A 33 -7.27 -13.53 19.85
CA ILE A 33 -7.67 -14.26 18.63
C ILE A 33 -8.22 -13.30 17.57
N LYS A 34 -9.05 -12.32 17.96
CA LYS A 34 -9.56 -11.31 17.04
C LYS A 34 -8.44 -10.44 16.46
N ALA A 35 -7.49 -10.03 17.29
CA ALA A 35 -6.33 -9.26 16.89
C ALA A 35 -5.49 -9.99 15.84
N ILE A 36 -5.16 -11.26 16.08
CA ILE A 36 -4.44 -12.10 15.11
C ILE A 36 -5.21 -12.17 13.78
N ARG A 37 -6.54 -12.38 13.83
CA ARG A 37 -7.37 -12.41 12.62
C ARG A 37 -7.30 -11.09 11.84
N TYR A 38 -7.29 -9.93 12.50
CA TYR A 38 -7.16 -8.65 11.82
C TYR A 38 -5.80 -8.46 11.16
N VAL A 39 -4.71 -8.84 11.83
CA VAL A 39 -3.37 -8.79 11.25
C VAL A 39 -3.25 -9.72 10.05
N SER A 40 -3.68 -10.98 10.20
CA SER A 40 -3.64 -11.96 9.11
C SER A 40 -4.51 -11.54 7.92
N LEU A 41 -5.70 -10.98 8.17
CA LEU A 41 -6.58 -10.49 7.12
C LEU A 41 -5.97 -9.28 6.39
N GLY A 42 -5.40 -8.32 7.13
CA GLY A 42 -4.73 -7.16 6.54
C GLY A 42 -3.53 -7.56 5.67
N LEU A 43 -2.68 -8.45 6.19
CA LEU A 43 -1.54 -8.99 5.44
C LEU A 43 -2.01 -9.73 4.17
N GLY A 44 -3.00 -10.61 4.30
CA GLY A 44 -3.54 -11.38 3.18
C GLY A 44 -4.18 -10.50 2.12
N ALA A 45 -4.91 -9.46 2.52
CA ALA A 45 -5.52 -8.50 1.60
C ALA A 45 -4.45 -7.70 0.84
N GLY A 46 -3.40 -7.23 1.53
CA GLY A 46 -2.29 -6.53 0.89
C GLY A 46 -1.48 -7.41 -0.07
N ALA A 47 -1.25 -8.68 0.29
CA ALA A 47 -0.58 -9.65 -0.58
C ALA A 47 -1.42 -9.95 -1.83
N LEU A 48 -2.72 -10.21 -1.66
CA LEU A 48 -3.63 -10.48 -2.76
C LEU A 48 -3.79 -9.25 -3.69
N HIS A 49 -3.82 -8.05 -3.13
CA HIS A 49 -3.81 -6.81 -3.91
C HIS A 49 -2.56 -6.74 -4.79
N ALA A 50 -1.38 -6.97 -4.22
CA ALA A 50 -0.12 -6.90 -4.95
C ALA A 50 -0.05 -7.95 -6.07
N THR A 51 -0.39 -9.21 -5.79
CA THR A 51 -0.31 -10.31 -6.76
C THR A 51 -1.30 -10.13 -7.90
N ALA A 52 -2.56 -9.79 -7.60
CA ALA A 52 -3.58 -9.56 -8.60
C ALA A 52 -3.26 -8.34 -9.47
N SER A 53 -2.76 -7.25 -8.88
CA SER A 53 -2.33 -6.08 -9.65
C SER A 53 -1.16 -6.41 -10.59
N TYR A 54 -0.14 -7.10 -10.07
CA TYR A 54 1.03 -7.49 -10.87
C TYR A 54 0.66 -8.44 -12.00
N ALA A 55 -0.10 -9.50 -11.72
CA ALA A 55 -0.53 -10.46 -12.72
C ALA A 55 -1.37 -9.80 -13.82
N THR A 56 -2.29 -8.90 -13.44
CA THR A 56 -3.12 -8.15 -14.39
C THR A 56 -2.29 -7.19 -15.24
N ALA A 57 -1.38 -6.43 -14.62
CA ALA A 57 -0.49 -5.52 -15.32
C ALA A 57 0.39 -6.26 -16.35
N LYS A 58 0.92 -7.42 -15.95
CA LYS A 58 1.71 -8.29 -16.82
C LYS A 58 0.88 -8.86 -17.97
N ALA A 59 -0.34 -9.32 -17.71
CA ALA A 59 -1.25 -9.82 -18.74
C ALA A 59 -1.65 -8.73 -19.76
N LEU A 60 -1.69 -7.47 -19.32
CA LEU A 60 -2.02 -6.32 -20.16
C LEU A 60 -0.80 -5.64 -20.79
N ASN A 61 0.42 -6.11 -20.52
CA ASN A 61 1.69 -5.45 -20.88
C ASN A 61 1.70 -3.95 -20.49
N ALA A 62 1.20 -3.62 -19.30
CA ALA A 62 1.00 -2.25 -18.84
C ALA A 62 1.43 -2.07 -17.37
N ASP A 63 2.73 -1.82 -17.15
CA ASP A 63 3.38 -1.73 -15.82
C ASP A 63 2.83 -0.62 -14.91
N HIS A 64 2.18 0.38 -15.49
CA HIS A 64 1.58 1.52 -14.78
C HIS A 64 0.06 1.60 -14.97
N SER A 65 -0.59 0.44 -15.09
CA SER A 65 -2.03 0.37 -15.30
C SER A 65 -2.84 0.64 -14.04
N VAL A 66 -3.63 1.71 -14.10
CA VAL A 66 -4.63 2.05 -13.08
C VAL A 66 -5.71 0.96 -12.98
N PHE A 67 -6.05 0.36 -14.12
CA PHE A 67 -7.00 -0.74 -14.18
C PHE A 67 -6.47 -1.99 -13.46
N ALA A 68 -5.19 -2.33 -13.64
CA ALA A 68 -4.56 -3.43 -12.91
C ALA A 68 -4.61 -3.20 -11.39
N HIS A 69 -4.38 -1.96 -10.96
CA HIS A 69 -4.51 -1.58 -9.55
C HIS A 69 -5.96 -1.69 -9.03
N ALA A 70 -6.95 -1.33 -9.84
CA ALA A 70 -8.37 -1.49 -9.51
C ALA A 70 -8.75 -2.97 -9.34
N VAL A 71 -8.26 -3.85 -10.23
CA VAL A 71 -8.46 -5.31 -10.13
C VAL A 71 -7.85 -5.86 -8.84
N GLY A 72 -6.65 -5.44 -8.48
CA GLY A 72 -6.07 -5.86 -7.22
C GLY A 72 -6.82 -5.31 -5.99
N GLY A 73 -7.36 -4.09 -6.07
CA GLY A 73 -8.28 -3.55 -5.06
C GLY A 73 -9.53 -4.41 -4.91
N ALA A 74 -10.16 -4.79 -6.03
CA ALA A 74 -11.31 -5.69 -6.04
C ALA A 74 -11.02 -7.04 -5.38
N ALA A 75 -9.86 -7.64 -5.69
CA ALA A 75 -9.43 -8.91 -5.11
C ALA A 75 -9.25 -8.82 -3.57
N ALA A 76 -8.62 -7.75 -3.09
CA ALA A 76 -8.49 -7.50 -1.66
C ALA A 76 -9.86 -7.27 -0.97
N GLY A 77 -10.75 -6.49 -1.60
CA GLY A 77 -12.10 -6.24 -1.09
C GLY A 77 -12.93 -7.51 -0.98
N TYR A 78 -12.78 -8.42 -1.96
CA TYR A 78 -13.38 -9.75 -1.91
C TYR A 78 -12.89 -10.54 -0.70
N LEU A 79 -11.57 -10.60 -0.45
CA LEU A 79 -11.01 -11.33 0.67
C LEU A 79 -11.51 -10.79 2.03
N VAL A 80 -11.56 -9.47 2.19
CA VAL A 80 -12.03 -8.82 3.43
C VAL A 80 -13.47 -9.22 3.78
N ARG A 81 -14.31 -9.47 2.77
CA ARG A 81 -15.73 -9.82 2.94
C ARG A 81 -16.10 -11.19 2.36
N PHE A 82 -15.16 -12.12 2.25
CA PHE A 82 -15.39 -13.37 1.50
C PHE A 82 -16.54 -14.23 2.07
N LYS A 83 -16.77 -14.15 3.39
CA LYS A 83 -17.87 -14.84 4.09
C LYS A 83 -19.17 -14.02 4.19
N ALA A 84 -19.16 -12.75 3.78
CA ALA A 84 -20.33 -11.88 3.90
C ALA A 84 -21.36 -12.17 2.79
N PRO A 85 -22.65 -11.84 2.97
CA PRO A 85 -23.66 -11.91 1.90
C PRO A 85 -23.25 -11.11 0.65
N LEU A 86 -23.89 -11.38 -0.49
CA LEU A 86 -23.49 -10.81 -1.78
C LEU A 86 -23.45 -9.27 -1.78
N ALA A 87 -24.50 -8.60 -1.32
CA ALA A 87 -24.59 -7.14 -1.32
C ALA A 87 -23.44 -6.44 -0.54
N PRO A 88 -23.20 -6.73 0.76
CA PRO A 88 -22.09 -6.11 1.50
C PRO A 88 -20.71 -6.53 0.96
N ARG A 89 -20.60 -7.71 0.34
CA ARG A 89 -19.37 -8.14 -0.33
C ARG A 89 -19.08 -7.30 -1.57
N MET A 90 -20.08 -7.11 -2.44
CA MET A 90 -19.97 -6.29 -3.64
C MET A 90 -19.65 -4.83 -3.32
N ASN A 91 -20.28 -4.27 -2.28
CA ASN A 91 -19.96 -2.92 -1.83
C ASN A 91 -18.48 -2.77 -1.43
N MET A 92 -17.92 -3.77 -0.74
CA MET A 92 -16.51 -3.74 -0.35
C MET A 92 -15.57 -3.89 -1.55
N ILE A 93 -15.92 -4.78 -2.49
CA ILE A 93 -15.17 -4.96 -3.75
C ILE A 93 -15.12 -3.64 -4.53
N LEU A 94 -16.27 -3.00 -4.73
CA LEU A 94 -16.37 -1.75 -5.47
C LEU A 94 -15.63 -0.62 -4.76
N LEU A 95 -15.79 -0.50 -3.44
CA LEU A 95 -15.08 0.50 -2.65
C LEU A 95 -13.57 0.36 -2.80
N PHE A 96 -13.03 -0.86 -2.63
CA PHE A 96 -11.58 -1.08 -2.70
C PHE A 96 -11.06 -0.92 -4.13
N ALA A 97 -11.81 -1.34 -5.14
CA ALA A 97 -11.46 -1.14 -6.54
C ALA A 97 -11.35 0.36 -6.88
N LEU A 98 -12.37 1.15 -6.49
CA LEU A 98 -12.39 2.59 -6.71
C LEU A 98 -11.30 3.31 -5.92
N SER A 99 -11.09 2.99 -4.64
CA SER A 99 -10.02 3.58 -3.86
C SER A 99 -8.64 3.25 -4.44
N SER A 100 -8.41 2.01 -4.86
CA SER A 100 -7.13 1.59 -5.45
C SER A 100 -6.87 2.27 -6.80
N LEU A 101 -7.92 2.44 -7.61
CA LEU A 101 -7.90 3.21 -8.85
C LEU A 101 -7.50 4.67 -8.57
N LEU A 102 -8.19 5.35 -7.65
CA LEU A 102 -7.93 6.74 -7.31
C LEU A 102 -6.52 6.95 -6.74
N ILE A 103 -6.07 6.06 -5.84
CA ILE A 103 -4.71 6.13 -5.29
C ILE A 103 -3.68 5.99 -6.41
N LYS A 104 -3.89 5.08 -7.37
CA LYS A 104 -2.95 4.93 -8.48
C LYS A 104 -2.96 6.13 -9.41
N GLN A 105 -4.12 6.72 -9.68
CA GLN A 105 -4.20 7.96 -10.45
C GLN A 105 -3.42 9.09 -9.78
N ILE A 106 -3.59 9.27 -8.46
CA ILE A 106 -2.84 10.27 -7.70
C ILE A 106 -1.34 9.99 -7.77
N GLU A 107 -0.91 8.74 -7.65
CA GLU A 107 0.50 8.36 -7.76
C GLU A 107 1.09 8.70 -9.14
N LEU A 108 0.33 8.54 -10.21
CA LEU A 108 0.78 8.87 -11.57
C LEU A 108 0.88 10.38 -11.80
N ILE A 109 0.00 11.17 -11.18
CA ILE A 109 -0.02 12.63 -11.32
C ILE A 109 0.97 13.30 -10.35
N ARG A 110 1.26 12.68 -9.20
CA ARG A 110 2.12 13.24 -8.15
C ARG A 110 3.48 13.77 -8.64
N PRO A 111 4.21 13.10 -9.55
CA PRO A 111 5.47 13.63 -10.10
C PRO A 111 5.30 14.99 -10.78
N GLU A 112 4.19 15.23 -11.48
CA GLU A 112 3.90 16.50 -12.18
C GLU A 112 3.76 17.70 -11.21
N PHE A 113 3.48 17.42 -9.94
CA PHE A 113 3.40 18.42 -8.87
C PHE A 113 4.63 18.45 -7.97
N ALA A 114 5.38 17.35 -7.88
CA ALA A 114 6.59 17.27 -7.07
C ALA A 114 7.70 18.17 -7.64
N ASP A 115 7.85 18.23 -8.96
CA ASP A 115 8.87 19.07 -9.59
C ASP A 115 8.54 20.58 -9.61
N LYS A 116 7.31 20.97 -9.21
CA LYS A 116 6.90 22.39 -9.24
C LYS A 116 7.37 23.22 -8.04
N ASN A 117 7.78 22.60 -6.94
CA ASN A 117 8.11 23.31 -5.69
C ASN A 117 9.12 22.58 -4.77
N ILE A 118 9.95 21.66 -5.28
CA ILE A 118 11.12 21.26 -4.49
C ILE A 118 12.10 22.44 -4.56
N GLY A 119 12.12 23.26 -3.52
CA GLY A 119 13.24 24.16 -3.28
C GLY A 119 14.50 23.30 -3.32
N HIS A 120 15.31 23.45 -4.37
CA HIS A 120 16.61 22.80 -4.48
C HIS A 120 17.46 23.32 -3.32
N CYS A 121 17.51 22.57 -2.22
CA CYS A 121 18.56 22.76 -1.23
C CYS A 121 19.86 22.29 -1.87
N ILE A 122 20.57 23.21 -2.52
CA ILE A 122 21.95 23.04 -2.96
C ILE A 122 22.78 22.97 -1.69
N GLY A 123 22.99 21.76 -1.19
CA GLY A 123 23.82 21.48 -0.02
C GLY A 123 24.39 20.07 -0.12
N PRO A 124 25.56 19.80 0.48
CA PRO A 124 26.29 18.53 0.35
C PRO A 124 25.64 17.36 1.11
N VAL A 125 24.35 17.47 1.46
CA VAL A 125 23.64 16.47 2.27
C VAL A 125 22.51 15.89 1.42
N PRO A 126 22.52 14.57 1.12
CA PRO A 126 21.46 13.95 0.35
C PRO A 126 20.11 14.14 1.04
N ASN A 127 19.13 14.59 0.26
CA ASN A 127 17.82 15.00 0.73
C ASN A 127 17.11 13.83 1.45
N ALA A 128 16.97 13.95 2.78
CA ALA A 128 16.48 12.89 3.66
C ALA A 128 15.02 12.48 3.43
N TYR A 129 14.28 13.20 2.56
CA TYR A 129 12.88 12.93 2.24
C TYR A 129 12.67 11.97 1.06
N ILE A 130 13.73 11.54 0.39
CA ILE A 130 13.62 10.57 -0.71
C ILE A 130 13.78 9.18 -0.13
N SER A 131 12.66 8.53 0.15
CA SER A 131 12.67 7.10 0.51
C SER A 131 13.42 6.30 -0.56
N LEU A 132 14.19 5.30 -0.15
CA LEU A 132 14.98 4.42 -1.03
C LEU A 132 14.19 3.90 -2.25
N ASN A 133 12.86 3.80 -2.18
CA ASN A 133 12.02 3.38 -3.30
C ASN A 133 11.83 4.44 -4.40
N HIS A 134 11.91 5.74 -4.08
CA HIS A 134 11.85 6.80 -5.09
C HIS A 134 13.18 6.94 -5.86
N ARG A 135 14.31 6.51 -5.27
CA ARG A 135 15.63 6.50 -5.92
C ARG A 135 15.70 5.55 -7.12
N TYR A 136 15.09 4.36 -7.01
CA TYR A 136 15.12 3.36 -8.09
C TYR A 136 14.12 3.60 -9.23
N MET A 137 13.13 4.48 -9.05
CA MET A 137 12.06 4.69 -10.03
C MET A 137 12.31 5.86 -10.99
N ASN A 138 13.28 6.73 -10.73
CA ASN A 138 13.62 7.84 -11.62
C ASN A 138 14.98 7.61 -12.31
N LYS A 139 14.97 7.38 -13.63
CA LYS A 139 16.17 7.11 -14.44
C LYS A 139 17.15 8.29 -14.47
N ASN A 140 16.68 9.52 -14.25
CA ASN A 140 17.55 10.70 -14.24
C ASN A 140 18.34 10.83 -12.93
N TRP A 141 17.76 10.44 -11.80
CA TRP A 141 18.43 10.50 -10.49
C TRP A 141 19.44 9.38 -10.30
N ARG A 142 19.24 8.22 -10.93
CA ARG A 142 20.24 7.16 -10.98
C ARG A 142 21.53 7.61 -11.69
N LYS A 143 21.42 8.40 -12.75
CA LYS A 143 22.59 8.98 -13.44
C LYS A 143 23.34 9.98 -12.55
N GLU A 144 22.61 10.74 -11.75
CA GLU A 144 23.17 11.72 -10.82
C GLU A 144 23.94 11.06 -9.67
N GLU A 145 23.45 9.92 -9.13
CA GLU A 145 24.19 9.08 -8.18
C GLU A 145 25.42 8.41 -8.83
N GLU A 146 25.30 7.85 -10.03
CA GLU A 146 26.43 7.27 -10.78
C GLU A 146 27.52 8.31 -11.10
N ASP A 147 27.16 9.58 -11.24
CA ASP A 147 28.11 10.69 -11.40
C ASP A 147 28.75 11.12 -10.07
N LEU A 148 28.01 11.05 -8.95
CA LEU A 148 28.56 11.33 -7.60
C LEU A 148 29.49 10.22 -7.10
N GLU A 149 29.23 8.95 -7.45
CA GLU A 149 30.10 7.81 -7.10
C GLU A 149 31.44 7.83 -7.85
N LYS A 150 31.58 8.55 -8.96
CA LYS A 150 32.86 8.72 -9.68
C LYS A 150 33.85 9.63 -8.96
N PHE A 151 33.41 10.35 -7.93
CA PHE A 151 34.25 11.26 -7.15
C PHE A 151 34.74 10.66 -5.81
N VAL A 152 34.49 9.36 -5.58
CA VAL A 152 35.06 8.57 -4.46
C VAL A 152 36.00 7.51 -5.03
#